data_AF-A0A0W8G9K2-F1
#
_entry.id   AF-A0A0W8G9K2-F1
#
_cell.length_a   1.000
_cell.length_b   1.000
_cell.length_c   1.000
_cell.angle_alpha   90.00
_cell.angle_beta   90.00
_cell.angle_gamma   90.00
#
_symmetry.space_group_name_H-M   'P 1'
#
loop_
_entity.id
_entity.type
_entity.pdbx_description
1 polymer ?
#
loop_
_entity_poly.entity_id
_entity_poly.type
_entity_poly.pdbx_seq_one_letter_code
_entity_poly.pdbx_strand_id
1 'polypeptide(L)'
;MLREIGRKPSRLEDIQGQYIGLVRFRGRQAAALRQRLEGLEAGTDVGGKPAAAAYMTDLLQVLIDEGRAVAAAPFRGEWCEVDSPRDLALAQDRARGWLGAVFPGGDA
;
A
#
# COMPACT_ATOMS: atom_id res chain seq x y z
N MET A 1 9.48 12.53 6.39
CA MET A 1 9.86 11.14 6.00
C MET A 1 8.98 10.20 6.77
N LEU A 2 8.56 9.10 6.14
CA LEU A 2 7.84 8.04 6.83
C LEU A 2 8.80 7.31 7.78
N ARG A 3 8.33 6.96 8.98
CA ARG A 3 9.14 6.28 10.01
C ARG A 3 8.72 4.84 10.22
N GLU A 4 7.42 4.58 10.12
CA GLU A 4 6.86 3.26 10.35
C GLU A 4 5.68 3.01 9.40
N ILE A 5 5.51 1.76 8.97
CA ILE A 5 4.34 1.27 8.22
C ILE A 5 4.12 -0.22 8.49
N GLY A 6 2.86 -0.66 8.50
CA GLY A 6 2.48 -2.07 8.55
C GLY A 6 2.51 -2.74 9.93
N ARG A 7 3.02 -2.07 10.96
CA ARG A 7 2.97 -2.59 12.34
C ARG A 7 1.58 -2.39 12.96
N LYS A 8 1.25 -3.25 13.92
CA LYS A 8 0.01 -3.13 14.68
C LYS A 8 0.14 -1.95 15.66
N PRO A 9 -0.70 -0.90 15.56
CA PRO A 9 -0.63 0.24 16.47
C PRO A 9 -1.05 -0.17 17.88
N SER A 10 -0.47 0.51 18.88
CA SER A 10 -0.81 0.29 20.29
C SER A 10 -1.95 1.21 20.75
N ARG A 11 -2.07 2.36 20.09
CA ARG A 11 -3.04 3.41 20.39
C ARG A 11 -3.59 4.03 19.11
N LEU A 12 -4.75 4.68 19.21
CA LEU A 12 -5.37 5.33 18.06
C LEU A 12 -4.54 6.51 17.56
N GLU A 13 -3.86 7.22 18.46
CA GLU A 13 -3.06 8.40 18.14
C GLU A 13 -1.79 8.04 17.34
N ASP A 14 -1.36 6.77 17.36
CA ASP A 14 -0.25 6.27 16.55
C ASP A 14 -0.62 6.22 15.05
N ILE A 15 -1.92 6.26 14.73
CA ILE A 15 -2.43 6.12 13.37
C ILE A 15 -2.49 7.50 12.70
N GLN A 16 -1.47 7.80 11.89
CA GLN A 16 -1.36 9.07 11.16
C GLN A 16 -1.89 9.00 9.72
N GLY A 17 -2.30 7.81 9.27
CA GLY A 17 -2.85 7.57 7.93
C GLY A 17 -2.97 6.09 7.63
N GLN A 18 -3.63 5.78 6.51
CA GLN A 18 -3.81 4.42 6.00
C GLN A 18 -3.02 4.23 4.70
N TYR A 19 -2.32 3.10 4.60
CA TYR A 19 -1.69 2.67 3.35
C TYR A 19 -2.75 2.11 2.40
N ILE A 20 -2.82 2.66 1.18
CA ILE A 20 -3.85 2.35 0.19
C ILE A 20 -3.36 1.45 -0.97
N GLY A 21 -2.21 0.80 -0.82
CA GLY A 21 -1.65 -0.06 -1.87
C GLY A 21 -0.96 0.67 -3.04
N LEU A 22 -0.98 2.00 -3.08
CA LEU A 22 -0.34 2.78 -4.16
C LEU A 22 1.06 3.25 -3.77
N VAL A 23 2.06 2.88 -4.57
CA VAL A 23 3.46 3.29 -4.37
C VAL A 23 4.06 3.78 -5.69
N ARG A 24 4.89 4.82 -5.60
CA ARG A 24 5.64 5.34 -6.74
C ARG A 24 7.14 5.16 -6.51
N PHE A 25 7.80 4.55 -7.48
CA PHE A 25 9.25 4.45 -7.52
C PHE A 25 9.81 5.33 -8.62
N ARG A 26 10.96 5.96 -8.36
CA ARG A 26 11.81 6.51 -9.42
C ARG A 26 12.53 5.32 -10.10
N GLY A 27 12.76 5.40 -11.41
CA GLY A 27 13.24 4.25 -12.20
C GLY A 27 14.47 3.53 -11.61
N ARG A 28 15.51 4.28 -11.21
CA ARG A 28 16.72 3.70 -10.59
C ARG A 28 16.45 3.02 -9.23
N GLN A 29 15.49 3.53 -8.46
CA GLN A 29 15.10 2.95 -7.16
C GLN A 29 14.25 1.70 -7.34
N ALA A 30 13.40 1.64 -8.38
CA ALA A 30 12.65 0.43 -8.71
C ALA A 30 13.60 -0.73 -9.05
N ALA A 31 14.63 -0.47 -9.85
CA ALA A 31 15.66 -1.47 -10.16
C ALA A 31 16.42 -1.94 -8.92
N ALA A 32 16.83 -1.01 -8.05
CA ALA A 32 17.51 -1.34 -6.80
C ALA A 32 16.64 -2.14 -5.84
N LEU A 33 15.34 -1.83 -5.74
CA LEU A 33 14.40 -2.61 -4.96
C LEU A 33 14.25 -4.02 -5.55
N ARG A 34 14.07 -4.14 -6.87
CA ARG A 34 13.93 -5.44 -7.53
C ARG A 34 15.15 -6.33 -7.29
N GLN A 35 16.35 -5.81 -7.52
CA GLN A 35 17.59 -6.55 -7.29
C GLN A 35 17.72 -7.01 -5.83
N ARG A 36 17.31 -6.15 -4.89
CA ARG A 36 17.31 -6.50 -3.48
C ARG A 36 16.34 -7.65 -3.19
N LEU A 37 15.12 -7.59 -3.72
CA LEU A 37 14.10 -8.62 -3.51
C LEU A 37 14.49 -9.95 -4.16
N GLU A 38 15.04 -9.91 -5.38
CA GLU A 38 15.56 -11.09 -6.09
C GLU A 38 16.71 -11.78 -5.33
N GLY A 39 17.48 -11.01 -4.55
CA GLY A 39 18.56 -11.53 -3.70
C GLY A 39 18.13 -12.03 -2.33
N LEU A 40 16.86 -11.89 -1.94
CA LEU A 40 16.37 -12.42 -0.66
C LEU A 40 16.09 -13.92 -0.82
N GLU A 41 16.82 -14.76 -0.08
CA GLU A 41 16.43 -16.16 0.07
C GLU A 41 15.07 -16.25 0.76
N ALA A 42 14.25 -17.23 0.40
CA ALA A 42 12.87 -17.37 0.89
C ALA A 42 12.74 -17.37 2.42
N GLY A 43 13.76 -17.88 3.12
CA GLY A 43 13.85 -17.93 4.59
C GLY A 43 14.44 -16.69 5.25
N THR A 44 14.88 -15.69 4.48
CA THR A 44 15.44 -14.45 5.02
C THR A 44 14.38 -13.74 5.85
N ASP A 45 14.75 -13.29 7.05
CA ASP A 45 13.83 -12.54 7.90
C ASP A 45 13.58 -11.13 7.35
N VAL A 46 12.31 -10.81 7.17
CA VAL A 46 11.77 -9.54 6.68
C VAL A 46 10.67 -9.11 7.65
N GLY A 47 11.05 -8.34 8.66
CA GLY A 47 10.10 -7.80 9.64
C GLY A 47 9.48 -8.87 10.53
N GLY A 48 10.24 -9.91 10.91
CA GLY A 48 9.78 -11.01 11.76
C GLY A 48 9.06 -12.13 11.00
N LYS A 49 9.19 -12.17 9.67
CA LYS A 49 8.58 -13.17 8.78
C LYS A 49 9.60 -13.64 7.73
N PRO A 50 9.49 -14.88 7.26
CA PRO A 50 10.23 -15.30 6.06
C PRO A 50 9.87 -14.38 4.88
N ALA A 51 10.84 -14.07 4.03
CA ALA A 51 10.66 -13.24 2.85
C ALA A 51 9.48 -13.70 1.98
N ALA A 52 9.25 -15.02 1.88
CA ALA A 52 8.12 -15.60 1.13
C ALA A 52 6.72 -15.27 1.71
N ALA A 53 6.64 -14.83 2.96
CA ALA A 53 5.40 -14.47 3.67
C ALA A 53 5.33 -12.97 4.01
N ALA A 54 6.28 -12.16 3.52
CA ALA A 54 6.33 -10.73 3.76
C ALA A 54 5.25 -9.99 2.98
N TYR A 55 4.61 -9.02 3.61
CA TYR A 55 3.71 -8.07 2.94
C TYR A 55 4.50 -6.92 2.31
N MET A 56 3.86 -6.19 1.38
CA MET A 56 4.46 -5.00 0.76
C MET A 56 4.92 -3.97 1.82
N THR A 57 4.16 -3.80 2.91
CA THR A 57 4.53 -2.91 4.01
C THR A 57 5.77 -3.38 4.76
N ASP A 58 6.00 -4.69 4.89
CA ASP A 58 7.20 -5.24 5.54
C ASP A 58 8.44 -4.87 4.71
N LEU A 59 8.34 -4.98 3.37
CA LEU A 59 9.40 -4.56 2.45
C LEU A 59 9.68 -3.06 2.49
N LEU A 60 8.62 -2.23 2.53
CA LEU A 60 8.77 -0.78 2.67
C LEU A 60 9.40 -0.40 4.02
N GLN A 61 9.06 -1.12 5.10
CA GLN A 61 9.67 -0.92 6.41
C GLN A 61 11.16 -1.26 6.39
N VAL A 62 11.57 -2.37 5.76
CA VAL A 62 13.00 -2.69 5.60
C VAL A 62 13.76 -1.57 4.90
N LEU A 63 13.18 -0.96 3.85
CA LEU A 63 13.82 0.18 3.18
C LEU A 63 13.97 1.38 4.13
N ILE A 64 12.96 1.66 4.95
CA ILE A 64 13.01 2.74 5.95
C ILE A 64 14.11 2.47 6.97
N ASP A 65 14.18 1.24 7.49
CA ASP A 65 15.16 0.81 8.50
C ASP A 65 16.60 0.86 7.95
N GLU A 66 16.79 0.64 6.64
CA GLU A 66 18.06 0.81 5.93
C GLU A 66 18.42 2.28 5.62
N GLY A 67 17.61 3.23 6.07
CA GLY A 67 17.82 4.65 5.84
C GLY A 67 17.49 5.11 4.41
N ARG A 68 16.79 4.30 3.61
CA ARG A 68 16.30 4.74 2.30
C ARG A 68 15.19 5.76 2.51
N ALA A 69 15.19 6.80 1.66
CA ALA A 69 14.15 7.82 1.68
C ALA A 69 12.80 7.26 1.18
N VAL A 70 11.89 6.98 2.11
CA VAL A 70 10.47 6.70 1.84
C VAL A 70 9.63 7.86 2.37
N ALA A 71 8.78 8.42 1.50
CA ALA A 71 7.92 9.55 1.84
C ALA A 71 6.46 9.14 1.64
N ALA A 72 5.62 9.45 2.63
CA ALA A 72 4.18 9.40 2.47
C ALA A 72 3.73 10.55 1.54
N ALA A 73 2.83 10.24 0.61
CA ALA A 73 2.13 11.23 -0.20
C ALA A 73 0.66 11.21 0.23
N PRO A 74 0.25 12.08 1.16
CA PRO A 74 -1.13 12.07 1.65
C PRO A 74 -2.07 12.52 0.54
N PHE A 75 -3.22 11.87 0.43
CA PHE A 75 -4.33 12.33 -0.39
C PHE A 75 -5.59 12.40 0.47
N ARG A 76 -6.51 13.29 0.09
CA ARG A 76 -7.84 13.42 0.69
C ARG A 76 -8.85 13.22 -0.42
N GLY A 77 -9.47 12.06 -0.45
CA GLY A 77 -10.44 11.66 -1.46
C GLY A 77 -11.02 10.29 -1.11
N GLU A 78 -12.03 9.88 -1.87
CA GLU A 78 -12.61 8.55 -1.74
C GLU A 78 -11.65 7.49 -2.30
N TRP A 79 -11.56 6.36 -1.61
CA TRP A 79 -10.82 5.18 -2.05
C TRP A 79 -11.48 3.94 -1.43
N CYS A 80 -11.48 2.84 -2.19
CA CYS A 80 -11.98 1.55 -1.73
C CYS A 80 -11.12 0.44 -2.34
N GLU A 81 -10.53 -0.40 -1.50
CA GLU A 81 -10.00 -1.70 -1.92
C GLU A 81 -11.17 -2.66 -2.16
N VAL A 82 -11.07 -3.52 -3.16
CA VAL A 82 -12.13 -4.46 -3.54
C VAL A 82 -11.55 -5.87 -3.53
N ASP A 83 -11.65 -6.54 -2.38
CA ASP A 83 -11.13 -7.91 -2.19
C ASP A 83 -12.25 -8.95 -2.10
N SER A 84 -13.50 -8.51 -1.95
CA SER A 84 -14.67 -9.37 -1.86
C SER A 84 -15.86 -8.81 -2.65
N PRO A 85 -16.86 -9.65 -2.97
CA PRO A 85 -18.12 -9.18 -3.58
C PRO A 85 -18.85 -8.12 -2.75
N ARG A 86 -18.68 -8.14 -1.42
CA ARG A 86 -19.25 -7.13 -0.53
C ARG A 86 -18.58 -5.78 -0.73
N ASP A 87 -17.26 -5.76 -0.87
CA ASP A 87 -16.50 -4.53 -1.11
C ASP A 87 -16.85 -3.94 -2.47
N LEU A 88 -17.08 -4.79 -3.48
CA LEU A 88 -17.55 -4.36 -4.80
C LEU A 88 -18.90 -3.66 -4.71
N ALA A 89 -19.88 -4.26 -4.03
CA ALA A 89 -21.20 -3.66 -3.85
C ALA A 89 -21.12 -2.30 -3.13
N LEU A 90 -20.26 -2.19 -2.11
CA LEU A 90 -20.00 -0.94 -1.40
C LEU A 90 -19.33 0.10 -2.29
N ALA A 91 -18.33 -0.29 -3.08
CA ALA A 91 -17.63 0.58 -4.01
C ALA A 91 -18.57 1.11 -5.09
N GLN A 92 -19.45 0.27 -5.64
CA GLN A 92 -20.45 0.67 -6.63
C GLN A 92 -21.46 1.67 -6.05
N ASP A 93 -21.96 1.43 -4.83
CA ASP A 93 -22.90 2.35 -4.19
C ASP A 93 -22.26 3.73 -3.94
N ARG A 94 -21.03 3.75 -3.39
CA ARG A 94 -20.29 4.99 -3.13
C ARG A 94 -19.88 5.72 -4.41
N ALA A 95 -19.50 4.98 -5.45
CA ALA A 95 -19.05 5.54 -6.72
C ALA A 95 -20.21 5.90 -7.66
N ARG A 96 -21.47 5.52 -7.37
CA ARG A 96 -22.61 5.68 -8.28
C ARG A 96 -22.72 7.08 -8.89
N GLY A 97 -22.64 8.11 -8.05
CA GLY A 97 -22.71 9.51 -8.51
C GLY A 97 -21.52 9.91 -9.40
N TRP A 98 -20.32 9.45 -9.06
CA TRP A 98 -19.11 9.70 -9.84
C TRP A 98 -19.13 8.94 -11.18
N LEU A 99 -19.51 7.66 -11.18
CA LEU A 99 -19.63 6.83 -12.38
C LEU A 99 -20.66 7.42 -13.35
N GLY A 100 -21.82 7.85 -12.87
CA GLY A 100 -22.84 8.50 -13.70
C GLY A 100 -22.38 9.82 -14.32
N ALA A 101 -21.49 10.56 -13.65
CA ALA A 101 -20.91 11.79 -14.19
C ALA A 101 -19.79 11.53 -15.21
N VAL A 102 -18.98 10.47 -15.01
CA VAL A 102 -17.84 10.13 -15.88
C VAL A 102 -18.29 9.33 -17.11
N PHE A 103 -19.27 8.45 -16.97
CA PHE A 103 -19.80 7.57 -18.01
C PHE A 103 -21.32 7.79 -18.22
N PRO A 104 -21.74 8.94 -18.75
CA PRO A 104 -23.15 9.21 -19.00
C PRO A 104 -23.71 8.19 -20.02
N GLY A 105 -24.74 7.43 -19.60
CA GLY A 105 -25.46 6.47 -20.45
C GLY A 105 -24.99 5.01 -20.39
N GLY A 106 -24.04 4.67 -19.51
CA GLY A 106 -23.73 3.28 -19.18
C GLY A 106 -24.59 2.82 -18.00
N ASP A 107 -25.33 1.72 -18.16
CA ASP A 107 -26.05 1.11 -17.04
C ASP A 107 -25.06 0.75 -15.92
N ALA A 108 -25.32 1.26 -14.72
CA ALA A 108 -24.50 1.07 -13.52
C ALA A 108 -24.74 -0.30 -12.86
#